data_AF-A0A9P0CVJ4-F1
#
_entry.id   AF-A0A9P0CVJ4-F1
#
_cell.length_a   1.000
_cell.length_b   1.000
_cell.length_c   1.000
_cell.angle_alpha   90.00
_cell.angle_beta   90.00
_cell.angle_gamma   90.00
#
_symmetry.space_group_name_H-M   'P 1'
#
loop_
_entity.id
_entity.type
_entity.pdbx_description
1 polymer ?
#
loop_
_entity_poly.entity_id
_entity_poly.type
_entity_poly.pdbx_seq_one_letter_code
_entity_poly.pdbx_strand_id
1 'polypeptide(L)'
;MIFIWVLKCLCPRAIYRKRKNTFCTRCLDFFIESCVQINKRFDFGDNILKKLEIIDPHQVLSGNNLTIIHLARHFPNLIKESERQVLDNEWRLLRNTKLTNTDTIEQFWVFIKNMCYGDSTPMFLNVSNFVINLLCLPHSSANVE
;
A
#
# COMPACT_ATOMS: atom_id res chain seq x y z
N MET A 1 -65.62 -21.08 -14.46
CA MET A 1 -64.46 -20.96 -15.38
C MET A 1 -63.59 -19.81 -14.91
N ILE A 2 -62.63 -20.11 -14.04
CA ILE A 2 -61.19 -19.99 -14.31
C ILE A 2 -60.82 -18.56 -14.69
N PHE A 3 -60.54 -17.66 -13.73
CA PHE A 3 -59.58 -16.56 -13.87
C PHE A 3 -59.37 -15.75 -12.57
N ILE A 4 -59.53 -16.35 -11.38
CA ILE A 4 -59.27 -15.66 -10.09
C ILE A 4 -57.93 -16.08 -9.44
N TRP A 5 -57.22 -17.07 -9.98
CA TRP A 5 -56.19 -17.78 -9.19
C TRP A 5 -54.71 -17.46 -9.45
N VAL A 6 -54.34 -16.56 -10.36
CA VAL A 6 -52.92 -16.49 -10.78
C VAL A 6 -52.09 -15.38 -10.10
N LEU A 7 -52.65 -14.42 -9.37
CA LEU A 7 -51.87 -13.19 -9.07
C LEU A 7 -51.83 -12.65 -7.63
N LYS A 8 -52.22 -13.38 -6.58
CA LYS A 8 -52.28 -12.77 -5.23
C LYS A 8 -51.52 -13.43 -4.07
N CYS A 9 -50.57 -14.34 -4.32
CA CYS A 9 -49.76 -14.93 -3.23
C CYS A 9 -48.25 -14.88 -3.43
N LEU A 10 -47.69 -13.83 -4.05
CA LEU A 10 -46.26 -13.53 -3.86
C LEU A 10 -46.10 -12.78 -2.55
N CYS A 11 -45.93 -13.53 -1.46
CA CYS A 11 -45.73 -13.01 -0.12
C CYS A 11 -44.58 -11.98 -0.10
N PRO A 12 -44.79 -10.73 0.36
CA PRO A 12 -43.77 -9.67 0.36
C PRO A 12 -42.47 -10.09 1.07
N ARG A 13 -42.59 -10.96 2.08
CA ARG A 13 -41.44 -11.58 2.78
C ARG A 13 -40.57 -12.45 1.88
N ALA A 14 -41.17 -13.20 0.95
CA ALA A 14 -40.43 -14.04 0.01
C ALA A 14 -39.66 -13.19 -1.01
N ILE A 15 -40.27 -12.10 -1.50
CA ILE A 15 -39.63 -11.13 -2.38
C ILE A 15 -38.46 -10.44 -1.65
N TYR A 16 -38.67 -9.99 -0.42
CA TYR A 16 -37.63 -9.36 0.40
C TYR A 16 -36.45 -10.30 0.68
N ARG A 17 -36.73 -11.57 1.04
CA ARG A 17 -35.69 -12.59 1.26
C ARG A 17 -34.90 -12.88 -0.01
N LYS A 18 -35.58 -12.98 -1.17
CA LYS A 18 -34.92 -13.18 -2.47
C LYS A 18 -34.00 -12.00 -2.81
N ARG A 19 -34.48 -10.76 -2.63
CA ARG A 19 -33.68 -9.54 -2.86
C ARG A 19 -32.48 -9.45 -1.91
N LYS A 20 -32.67 -9.78 -0.63
CA LYS A 20 -31.59 -9.85 0.36
C LYS A 20 -30.52 -10.87 -0.06
N ASN A 21 -30.92 -12.09 -0.42
CA ASN A 21 -29.98 -13.09 -0.91
C ASN A 21 -29.24 -12.61 -2.17
N THR A 22 -29.95 -12.08 -3.17
CA THR A 22 -29.32 -11.55 -4.38
C THR A 22 -28.32 -10.44 -4.07
N PHE A 23 -28.63 -9.54 -3.14
CA PHE A 23 -27.71 -8.50 -2.69
C PHE A 23 -26.46 -9.10 -2.03
N CYS A 24 -26.64 -10.00 -1.05
CA CYS A 24 -25.53 -10.66 -0.36
C CYS A 24 -24.64 -11.45 -1.33
N THR A 25 -25.23 -12.16 -2.30
CA THR A 25 -24.48 -12.88 -3.35
C THR A 25 -23.67 -11.91 -4.20
N ARG A 26 -24.24 -10.77 -4.63
CA ARG A 26 -23.49 -9.77 -5.42
C ARG A 26 -22.33 -9.15 -4.63
N CYS A 27 -22.52 -8.88 -3.35
CA CYS A 27 -21.43 -8.40 -2.49
C CYS A 27 -20.33 -9.46 -2.37
N LEU A 28 -20.70 -10.73 -2.18
CA LEU A 28 -19.74 -11.83 -2.13
C LEU A 28 -18.98 -11.96 -3.46
N ASP A 29 -19.67 -11.95 -4.60
CA ASP A 29 -19.08 -12.01 -5.93
C ASP A 29 -18.10 -10.84 -6.15
N PHE A 30 -18.47 -9.64 -5.71
CA PHE A 30 -17.60 -8.47 -5.76
C PHE A 30 -16.32 -8.67 -4.93
N PHE A 31 -16.42 -9.20 -3.71
CA PHE A 31 -15.24 -9.49 -2.88
C PHE A 31 -14.37 -10.59 -3.49
N ILE A 32 -14.98 -11.66 -4.02
CA ILE A 32 -14.25 -12.74 -4.69
C ILE A 32 -13.48 -12.18 -5.88
N GLU A 33 -14.13 -11.43 -6.77
CA GLU A 33 -13.47 -10.84 -7.94
C GLU A 33 -12.38 -9.84 -7.51
N SER A 34 -12.62 -9.05 -6.46
CA SER A 34 -11.61 -8.14 -5.90
C SER A 34 -10.36 -8.90 -5.45
N CYS A 35 -10.52 -9.98 -4.69
CA CYS A 35 -9.39 -10.83 -4.26
C CYS A 35 -8.68 -11.47 -5.46
N VAL A 36 -9.42 -11.96 -6.45
CA VAL A 36 -8.85 -12.53 -7.69
C VAL A 36 -8.04 -11.48 -8.45
N GLN A 37 -8.54 -10.25 -8.56
CA GLN A 37 -7.84 -9.16 -9.24
C GLN A 37 -6.60 -8.70 -8.46
N ILE A 38 -6.67 -8.63 -7.13
CA ILE A 38 -5.50 -8.35 -6.28
C ILE A 38 -4.44 -9.44 -6.50
N ASN A 39 -4.81 -10.71 -6.43
CA ASN A 39 -3.88 -11.84 -6.61
C ASN A 39 -3.29 -11.91 -8.04
N LYS A 40 -4.03 -11.48 -9.07
CA LYS A 40 -3.50 -11.38 -10.43
C LYS A 40 -2.48 -10.26 -10.61
N ARG A 41 -2.65 -9.15 -9.88
CA ARG A 41 -1.83 -7.93 -10.02
C ARG A 41 -0.67 -7.88 -9.04
N PHE A 42 -0.77 -8.62 -7.95
CA PHE A 42 0.22 -8.69 -6.90
C PHE A 42 0.78 -10.10 -6.83
N ASP A 43 2.04 -10.27 -7.22
CA ASP A 43 2.73 -11.55 -7.07
C ASP A 43 3.13 -11.75 -5.60
N PHE A 44 2.25 -12.41 -4.83
CA PHE A 44 2.53 -12.76 -3.44
C PHE A 44 3.68 -13.80 -3.30
N GLY A 45 4.10 -14.43 -4.39
CA GLY A 45 5.30 -15.27 -4.46
C GLY A 45 6.59 -14.46 -4.63
N ASP A 46 6.50 -13.20 -5.07
CA ASP A 46 7.66 -12.31 -5.17
C ASP A 46 8.14 -11.93 -3.77
N ASN A 47 9.44 -12.08 -3.53
CA ASN A 47 10.08 -11.77 -2.25
C ASN A 47 10.18 -10.26 -1.99
N ILE A 48 9.49 -9.44 -2.80
CA ILE A 48 9.40 -7.97 -2.69
C ILE A 48 8.88 -7.52 -1.33
N LEU A 49 7.91 -8.23 -0.76
CA LEU A 49 7.33 -7.94 0.55
C LEU A 49 8.40 -8.00 1.65
N LYS A 50 9.33 -8.97 1.57
CA LYS A 50 10.44 -9.08 2.51
C LYS A 50 11.49 -7.99 2.30
N LYS A 51 11.61 -7.47 1.08
CA LYS A 51 12.51 -6.35 0.78
C LYS A 51 12.00 -5.01 1.32
N LEU A 52 10.74 -4.91 1.76
CA LEU A 52 10.22 -3.68 2.39
C LEU A 52 10.76 -3.48 3.80
N GLU A 53 11.35 -4.50 4.43
CA GLU A 53 12.03 -4.32 5.72
C GLU A 53 13.15 -3.26 5.63
N ILE A 54 13.74 -3.03 4.45
CA ILE A 54 14.82 -2.05 4.29
C ILE A 54 14.40 -0.62 4.64
N ILE A 55 13.10 -0.28 4.52
CA ILE A 55 12.58 1.07 4.83
C ILE A 55 12.19 1.23 6.30
N ASP A 56 12.33 0.17 7.12
CA ASP A 56 12.17 0.25 8.55
C ASP A 56 13.24 1.17 9.18
N PRO A 57 12.89 2.06 10.12
CA PRO A 57 13.85 2.98 10.74
C PRO A 57 15.08 2.25 11.32
N HIS A 58 14.91 1.10 11.97
CA HIS A 58 16.03 0.35 12.53
C HIS A 58 16.96 -0.18 11.43
N GLN A 59 16.41 -0.64 10.32
CA GLN A 59 17.19 -1.12 9.18
C GLN A 59 17.91 0.01 8.44
N VAL A 60 17.26 1.16 8.26
CA VAL A 60 17.86 2.37 7.67
C VAL A 60 19.07 2.82 8.49
N LEU A 61 18.90 2.92 9.82
CA LEU A 61 19.93 3.40 10.75
C LEU A 61 21.06 2.39 10.97
N SER A 62 20.79 1.08 10.84
CA SER A 62 21.81 0.05 10.94
C SER A 62 22.89 0.16 9.86
N GLY A 63 22.57 0.79 8.72
CA GLY A 63 23.50 0.90 7.60
C GLY A 63 23.84 -0.44 6.93
N ASN A 64 23.02 -1.48 7.10
CA ASN A 64 23.26 -2.78 6.46
C ASN A 64 22.91 -2.78 4.96
N ASN A 65 21.86 -2.04 4.57
CA ASN A 65 21.37 -2.02 3.18
C ASN A 65 22.06 -0.92 2.36
N LEU A 66 22.92 -1.32 1.41
CA LEU A 66 23.77 -0.41 0.62
C LEU A 66 23.01 0.41 -0.42
N THR A 67 21.87 -0.08 -0.90
CA THR A 67 21.11 0.55 -1.99
C THR A 67 19.61 0.31 -1.86
N ILE A 68 18.82 1.31 -2.23
CA ILE A 68 17.35 1.23 -2.34
C ILE A 68 16.90 0.87 -3.77
N ILE A 69 17.81 0.86 -4.74
CA ILE A 69 17.50 0.64 -6.16
C ILE A 69 16.77 -0.67 -6.41
N HIS A 70 17.16 -1.73 -5.69
CA HIS A 70 16.49 -3.03 -5.82
C HIS A 70 15.00 -2.92 -5.54
N LEU A 71 14.58 -2.14 -4.53
CA LEU A 71 13.19 -1.91 -4.21
C LEU A 71 12.53 -1.00 -5.26
N ALA A 72 13.18 0.12 -5.62
CA ALA A 72 12.69 1.08 -6.60
C ALA A 72 12.38 0.47 -7.98
N ARG A 73 13.15 -0.55 -8.40
CA ARG A 73 12.94 -1.26 -9.68
C ARG A 73 11.60 -1.97 -9.79
N HIS A 74 11.03 -2.43 -8.67
CA HIS A 74 9.72 -3.10 -8.65
C HIS A 74 8.55 -2.11 -8.66
N PHE A 75 8.81 -0.81 -8.43
CA PHE A 75 7.78 0.23 -8.37
C PHE A 75 8.02 1.34 -9.42
N PRO A 76 8.01 1.01 -10.73
CA PRO A 76 8.25 1.99 -11.80
C PRO A 76 7.20 3.11 -11.86
N ASN A 77 6.01 2.89 -11.28
CA ASN A 77 4.96 3.89 -11.17
C ASN A 77 5.22 4.92 -10.05
N LEU A 78 6.05 4.59 -9.06
CA LEU A 78 6.38 5.48 -7.95
C LEU A 78 7.62 6.32 -8.22
N ILE A 79 8.57 5.81 -9.01
CA ILE A 79 9.78 6.54 -9.38
C ILE A 79 10.26 6.19 -10.79
N LYS A 80 10.58 7.22 -11.57
CA LYS A 80 11.08 7.06 -12.94
C LYS A 80 12.54 6.60 -12.94
N GLU A 81 12.96 5.93 -14.02
CA GLU A 81 14.35 5.49 -14.19
C GLU A 81 15.36 6.64 -14.03
N SER A 82 15.03 7.82 -14.58
CA SER A 82 15.89 9.01 -14.53
C SER A 82 16.15 9.53 -13.10
N GLU A 83 15.24 9.26 -12.18
CA GLU A 83 15.28 9.77 -10.79
C GLU A 83 15.95 8.77 -9.83
N ARG A 84 16.16 7.52 -10.27
CA ARG A 84 16.72 6.44 -9.43
C ARG A 84 18.12 6.74 -8.92
N GLN A 85 18.98 7.34 -9.74
CA GLN A 85 20.33 7.67 -9.29
C GLN A 85 20.31 8.73 -8.18
N VAL A 86 19.41 9.71 -8.28
CA VAL A 86 19.23 10.75 -7.25
C VAL A 86 18.69 10.11 -5.97
N LEU A 87 17.69 9.24 -6.10
CA LEU A 87 17.15 8.46 -4.98
C LEU A 87 18.24 7.67 -4.24
N ASP A 88 19.10 6.94 -4.95
CA ASP A 88 20.15 6.13 -4.31
C ASP A 88 21.23 7.00 -3.65
N ASN A 89 21.54 8.17 -4.23
CA ASN A 89 22.45 9.13 -3.62
C ASN A 89 21.90 9.68 -2.29
N GLU A 90 20.62 10.08 -2.27
CA GLU A 90 19.95 10.52 -1.05
C GLU A 90 19.89 9.41 0.01
N TRP A 91 19.61 8.16 -0.40
CA TRP A 91 19.64 7.00 0.49
C TRP A 91 21.01 6.80 1.14
N ARG A 92 22.08 6.91 0.35
CA ARG A 92 23.46 6.81 0.85
C ARG A 92 23.85 7.96 1.77
N LEU A 93 23.29 9.15 1.57
CA LEU A 93 23.51 10.26 2.49
C LEU A 93 22.75 10.04 3.81
N LEU A 94 21.49 9.60 3.71
CA LEU A 94 20.60 9.35 4.86
C LEU A 94 21.21 8.34 5.84
N ARG A 95 21.70 7.20 5.34
CA ARG A 95 22.30 6.14 6.19
C ARG A 95 23.58 6.58 6.91
N ASN A 96 24.28 7.58 6.36
CA ASN A 96 25.50 8.13 6.96
C ASN A 96 25.19 9.30 7.90
N THR A 97 23.93 9.73 7.95
CA THR A 97 23.47 10.79 8.84
C THR A 97 23.17 10.19 10.20
N LYS A 98 23.73 10.76 11.26
CA LYS A 98 23.46 10.31 12.63
C LYS A 98 22.06 10.78 13.04
N LEU A 99 21.11 9.86 13.04
CA LEU A 99 19.74 10.09 13.45
C LEU A 99 19.42 9.22 14.66
N THR A 100 18.66 9.76 15.60
CA THR A 100 18.28 9.07 16.85
C THR A 100 16.79 8.79 16.93
N ASN A 101 16.00 9.22 15.94
CA ASN A 101 14.56 9.03 15.98
C ASN A 101 14.19 7.62 15.50
N THR A 102 13.58 6.84 16.40
CA THR A 102 13.05 5.49 16.14
C THR A 102 11.60 5.39 16.59
N ASP A 103 10.84 6.48 16.45
CA ASP A 103 9.39 6.46 16.59
C ASP A 103 8.76 5.54 15.52
N THR A 104 7.44 5.61 15.33
CA THR A 104 6.74 4.85 14.29
C THR A 104 7.33 5.11 12.90
N ILE A 105 7.25 4.11 12.00
CA ILE A 105 7.75 4.21 10.62
C ILE A 105 7.25 5.47 9.91
N GLU A 106 5.98 5.83 10.12
CA GLU A 106 5.35 7.01 9.55
C GLU A 106 5.99 8.31 10.07
N GLN A 107 6.14 8.43 11.39
CA GLN A 107 6.74 9.61 12.03
C GLN A 107 8.21 9.77 11.63
N PHE A 108 8.94 8.67 11.51
CA PHE A 108 10.31 8.67 11.01
C PHE A 108 10.38 9.26 9.61
N TRP A 109 9.59 8.75 8.66
CA TRP A 109 9.64 9.23 7.26
C TRP A 109 9.10 10.65 7.10
N VAL A 110 8.14 11.09 7.92
CA VAL A 110 7.71 12.50 7.99
C VAL A 110 8.85 13.39 8.52
N PHE A 111 9.57 12.94 9.54
CA PHE A 111 10.74 13.66 10.06
C PHE A 111 11.82 13.81 8.98
N ILE A 112 12.17 12.75 8.26
CA ILE A 112 13.13 12.78 7.15
C ILE A 112 12.68 13.75 6.05
N LYS A 113 11.39 13.74 5.69
CA LYS A 113 10.82 14.64 4.67
C LYS A 113 11.00 16.12 5.03
N ASN A 114 10.91 16.45 6.31
CA ASN A 114 11.00 17.82 6.81
C ASN A 114 12.45 18.28 7.05
N MET A 115 13.46 17.42 6.83
CA MET A 115 14.85 17.83 6.93
C MET A 115 15.24 18.69 5.74
N CYS A 116 15.76 19.88 6.04
CA CYS A 116 16.28 20.81 5.04
C CYS A 116 17.74 21.14 5.32
N TYR A 117 18.45 21.54 4.27
CA TYR A 117 19.71 22.26 4.39
C TYR A 117 19.49 23.66 4.98
N GLY A 118 20.57 24.36 5.34
CA GLY A 118 20.48 25.71 5.93
C GLY A 118 19.84 26.77 5.02
N ASP A 119 19.74 26.50 3.72
CA ASP A 119 19.06 27.33 2.72
C ASP A 119 17.58 26.97 2.53
N SER A 120 17.02 26.13 3.41
CA SER A 120 15.64 25.60 3.36
C SER A 120 15.36 24.65 2.20
N THR A 121 16.36 24.20 1.43
CA THR A 121 16.16 23.17 0.41
C THR A 121 16.00 21.78 1.07
N PRO A 122 15.04 20.96 0.63
CA PRO A 122 14.80 19.64 1.25
C PRO A 122 15.98 18.69 0.98
N MET A 123 16.46 18.03 2.03
CA MET A 123 17.66 17.19 2.00
C MET A 123 17.40 15.80 1.40
N PHE A 124 16.19 15.26 1.61
CA PHE A 124 15.83 13.87 1.32
C PHE A 124 14.50 13.78 0.56
N LEU A 125 14.28 14.69 -0.40
CA LEU A 125 12.97 14.85 -1.06
C LEU A 125 12.55 13.60 -1.84
N ASN A 126 13.46 13.03 -2.64
CA ASN A 126 13.13 11.90 -3.52
C ASN A 126 12.90 10.63 -2.71
N VAL A 127 13.78 10.37 -1.73
CA VAL A 127 13.68 9.19 -0.87
C VAL A 127 12.46 9.24 0.04
N SER A 128 12.17 10.38 0.65
CA SER A 128 10.98 10.51 1.51
C SER A 128 9.69 10.39 0.72
N ASN A 129 9.58 11.03 -0.46
CA ASN A 129 8.40 10.91 -1.31
C ASN A 129 8.21 9.47 -1.82
N PHE A 130 9.29 8.82 -2.25
CA PHE A 130 9.23 7.42 -2.69
C PHE A 130 8.71 6.51 -1.57
N VAL A 131 9.28 6.61 -0.37
CA VAL A 131 8.90 5.73 0.75
C VAL A 131 7.51 6.04 1.28
N ILE A 132 7.11 7.32 1.40
CA ILE A 132 5.75 7.68 1.83
C ILE A 132 4.72 7.16 0.82
N ASN A 133 4.95 7.33 -0.48
CA ASN A 133 4.05 6.80 -1.50
C ASN A 133 3.99 5.26 -1.46
N LEU A 134 5.11 4.62 -1.12
CA LEU A 134 5.19 3.18 -0.94
C LEU A 134 4.41 2.70 0.29
N LEU A 135 4.46 3.43 1.41
CA LEU A 135 3.68 3.16 2.62
C LEU A 135 2.17 3.38 2.43
N CYS A 136 1.78 4.25 1.50
CA CYS A 136 0.37 4.41 1.11
C CYS A 136 -0.16 3.25 0.26
N LEU A 137 0.70 2.36 -0.26
CA LEU A 137 0.21 1.17 -0.93
C LEU A 137 -0.47 0.26 0.09
N PRO A 138 -1.59 -0.40 -0.28
CA PRO A 138 -2.28 -1.32 0.60
C PRO A 138 -1.42 -2.57 0.82
N HIS A 139 -0.47 -2.47 1.73
CA HIS A 139 0.43 -3.54 2.09
C HIS A 139 -0.16 -4.23 3.33
N SER A 140 -1.32 -4.89 3.16
CA SER A 140 -2.04 -5.62 4.21
C SER A 140 -1.80 -5.08 5.62
N SER A 141 -2.26 -3.86 5.92
CA SER A 141 -2.49 -3.45 7.31
C SER A 141 -3.77 -4.14 7.80
N ALA A 142 -3.75 -5.47 7.84
CA ALA A 142 -4.73 -6.27 8.55
C ALA A 142 -4.44 -6.19 10.06
N ASN A 143 -4.46 -4.97 10.60
CA ASN A 143 -4.45 -4.70 12.03
C ASN A 143 -5.54 -3.66 12.31
N VAL A 144 -6.78 -4.12 12.13
CA VAL A 144 -7.93 -3.53 12.80
C VAL A 144 -7.95 -4.18 14.18
N GLU A 145 -7.38 -3.49 15.16
CA GLU A 145 -7.75 -3.67 16.57
C GLU A 145 -8.96 -2.79 16.89
#